data_AF-A0A5E5P7C4-F1
#
_entry.id   AF-A0A5E5P7C4-F1
#
_cell.length_a   1.000
_cell.length_b   1.000
_cell.length_c   1.000
_cell.angle_alpha   90.00
_cell.angle_beta   90.00
_cell.angle_gamma   90.00
#
_symmetry.space_group_name_H-M   'P 1'
#
loop_
_entity.id
_entity.type
_entity.pdbx_description
1 polymer ?
#
loop_
_entity_poly.entity_id
_entity_poly.type
_entity_poly.pdbx_seq_one_letter_code
_entity_poly.pdbx_strand_id
1 'polypeptide(L)' 'MTKSRKQYLITITQTPRGTRIEASGVAALQLLDAMANGAPTPEAAAWQAWISGGSQKLNPNEVNP' A
#
# COMPACT_ATOMS: atom_id res chain seq x y z
N MET A 1 -20.35 -19.59 3.86
CA MET A 1 -19.99 -18.30 3.22
C MET A 1 -18.72 -17.75 3.87
N THR A 2 -17.55 -18.16 3.37
CA THR A 2 -16.28 -17.51 3.74
C THR A 2 -16.26 -16.15 3.06
N LYS A 3 -16.50 -15.06 3.82
CA LYS A 3 -16.22 -13.70 3.35
C LYS A 3 -14.75 -13.67 2.96
N SER A 4 -14.47 -13.70 1.66
CA SER A 4 -13.15 -13.33 1.15
C SER A 4 -12.91 -11.90 1.63
N ARG A 5 -12.13 -11.73 2.71
CA ARG A 5 -11.76 -10.40 3.17
C ARG A 5 -10.97 -9.81 2.01
N LYS A 6 -11.50 -8.77 1.37
CA LYS A 6 -10.69 -7.94 0.47
C LYS A 6 -9.44 -7.55 1.26
N GLN A 7 -8.30 -8.16 0.94
CA GLN A 7 -7.02 -7.75 1.45
C GLN A 7 -6.64 -6.49 0.67
N TYR A 8 -6.93 -5.34 1.28
CA TYR A 8 -6.43 -4.07 0.77
C TYR A 8 -4.93 -4.02 1.08
N LEU A 9 -4.11 -3.77 0.07
CA LEU A 9 -2.65 -3.67 0.22
C LEU A 9 -2.24 -2.44 1.04
N ILE A 10 -3.09 -1.41 1.09
CA ILE A 10 -2.94 -0.23 1.92
C ILE A 10 -4.31 0.08 2.55
N THR A 11 -4.33 0.30 3.86
CA THR A 11 -5.49 0.75 4.64
C THR A 11 -5.13 2.01 5.40
N ILE A 12 -5.92 3.07 5.25
CA ILE A 12 -5.77 4.32 6.00
C ILE A 12 -6.95 4.44 6.95
N THR A 13 -6.68 4.50 8.25
CA THR A 13 -7.68 4.70 9.30
C THR A 13 -7.45 6.05 9.95
N GLN A 14 -8.40 6.96 9.79
CA GLN A 14 -8.39 8.25 10.48
C GLN A 14 -9.25 8.17 11.73
N THR A 15 -8.69 8.60 12.86
CA THR A 15 -9.41 8.73 14.12
C THR A 15 -9.19 10.14 14.67
N PRO A 16 -10.03 10.62 15.61
CA PRO A 16 -9.77 11.88 16.30
C PRO A 16 -8.42 11.93 17.03
N ARG A 17 -7.78 10.78 17.28
CA ARG A 17 -6.47 10.65 17.92
C ARG A 17 -5.30 10.63 16.93
N GLY A 18 -5.58 10.61 15.62
CA GLY A 18 -4.56 10.58 14.58
C GLY A 18 -4.87 9.61 13.44
N THR A 19 -3.98 9.60 12.45
CA THR A 19 -4.02 8.69 11.30
C THR A 19 -3.16 7.46 11.56
N ARG A 20 -3.70 6.27 11.28
CA ARG A 20 -2.96 5.02 11.19
C ARG A 20 -2.95 4.55 9.74
N ILE A 21 -1.77 4.26 9.21
CA ILE A 21 -1.60 3.72 7.87
C ILE A 21 -1.00 2.33 7.98
N GLU A 22 -1.65 1.36 7.37
CA GLU A 22 -1.21 -0.02 7.31
C GLU A 22 -0.97 -0.38 5.86
N ALA A 23 0.24 -0.84 5.54
CA ALA A 23 0.58 -1.34 4.21
C ALA A 23 1.12 -2.76 4.33
N SER A 24 0.94 -3.57 3.28
CA SER A 24 1.36 -4.97 3.26
C SER A 24 1.96 -5.35 1.91
N GLY A 25 2.86 -6.35 1.93
CA GLY A 25 3.53 -6.83 0.72
C GLY A 25 4.33 -5.73 0.01
N VAL A 26 4.26 -5.70 -1.32
CA VAL A 26 5.00 -4.73 -2.15
C VAL A 26 4.60 -3.28 -1.85
N ALA A 27 3.35 -3.05 -1.47
CA ALA A 27 2.88 -1.71 -1.12
C ALA A 27 3.56 -1.14 0.14
N ALA A 28 4.00 -2.00 1.07
CA ALA A 28 4.77 -1.56 2.24
C ALA A 28 6.15 -1.05 1.83
N LEU A 29 6.81 -1.72 0.88
CA LEU A 29 8.11 -1.28 0.36
C LEU A 29 7.99 0.06 -0.37
N GLN A 30 6.96 0.22 -1.21
CA GLN A 30 6.70 1.47 -1.92
C GLN A 30 6.34 2.62 -0.99
N LEU A 31 5.63 2.34 0.11
CA LEU A 31 5.33 3.33 1.13
C LEU A 31 6.60 3.80 1.85
N LEU A 32 7.47 2.85 2.24
CA LEU A 32 8.75 3.16 2.86
C LEU A 32 9.66 3.97 1.92
N ASP A 33 9.70 3.59 0.65
CA ASP A 33 10.47 4.30 -0.38
C ASP A 33 9.94 5.72 -0.60
N ALA A 34 8.61 5.91 -0.70
CA ALA A 34 8.03 7.25 -0.82
C ALA A 34 8.34 8.14 0.40
N MET A 35 8.33 7.58 1.62
CA MET A 35 8.76 8.32 2.81
C MET A 35 10.25 8.66 2.78
N ALA A 36 11.11 7.73 2.36
CA ALA A 36 12.55 7.98 2.23
C ALA A 36 12.87 9.05 1.19
N ASN A 37 12.07 9.15 0.13
CA ASN A 37 12.19 10.16 -0.92
C ASN A 37 11.56 11.52 -0.55
N GLY A 38 11.16 11.71 0.71
CA GLY A 38 10.69 13.00 1.21
C GLY A 38 9.21 13.29 0.95
N ALA A 39 8.36 12.27 0.94
CA ALA A 39 6.91 12.48 0.93
C ALA A 39 6.50 13.44 2.07
N PRO A 40 5.66 14.45 1.79
CA PRO A 40 5.35 15.51 2.75
C PRO A 40 4.50 15.02 3.93
N THR A 41 3.74 13.94 3.74
CA THR A 41 2.97 13.27 4.80
C THR A 41 2.97 11.75 4.60
N PRO A 42 2.74 10.97 5.68
CA PRO A 42 2.52 9.53 5.56
C PRO A 42 1.36 9.17 4.62
N GLU A 43 0.31 9.98 4.58
CA GLU A 43 -0.82 9.81 3.65
C GLU A 43 -0.38 10.02 2.20
N ALA A 44 0.46 11.02 1.92
CA ALA A 44 1.00 11.24 0.58
C ALA A 44 1.87 10.06 0.14
N ALA A 45 2.68 9.50 1.05
CA ALA A 45 3.46 8.29 0.79
C ALA A 45 2.55 7.07 0.51
N ALA A 46 1.48 6.92 1.28
CA ALA A 46 0.49 5.86 1.09
C ALA A 46 -0.26 5.99 -0.24
N TRP A 47 -0.58 7.20 -0.66
CA TRP A 47 -1.16 7.48 -1.97
C TRP A 47 -0.21 7.16 -3.12
N GLN A 48 1.06 7.57 -3.02
CA GLN A 48 2.08 7.21 -4.01
C GLN A 48 2.27 5.68 -4.10
N ALA A 49 2.36 5.01 -2.95
CA ALA A 49 2.45 3.55 -2.91
C ALA A 49 1.22 2.87 -3.50
N TRP A 50 0.02 3.43 -3.30
CA TRP A 50 -1.19 2.90 -3.92
C TRP A 50 -1.19 3.05 -5.45
N ILE A 51 -0.73 4.19 -5.97
CA ILE A 51 -0.63 4.45 -7.41
C ILE A 51 0.42 3.52 -8.05
N SER A 52 1.59 3.41 -7.42
CA SER A 52 2.68 2.54 -7.90
C SER A 52 2.32 1.06 -7.81
N GLY A 53 1.66 0.63 -6.73
CA GLY A 53 1.23 -0.74 -6.50
C GLY A 53 0.01 -1.15 -7.33
N GLY A 54 -0.91 -0.21 -7.60
CA GLY A 54 -2.05 -0.40 -8.49
C GLY A 54 -1.67 -0.52 -9.97
N SER A 55 -0.45 -0.08 -10.31
CA SER A 55 0.10 -0.13 -11.68
C SER A 55 0.91 -1.40 -11.96
N GLN A 56 1.27 -2.17 -10.93
CA GLN A 56 1.76 -3.53 -11.14
C GLN A 56 0.57 -4.42 -11.50
N LYS A 57 0.24 -4.47 -12.80
CA LYS A 57 -0.32 -5.68 -13.39
C LYS A 57 0.62 -6.80 -12.97
N LEU A 58 0.20 -7.62 -12.02
CA LEU A 58 0.80 -8.94 -11.81
C LEU A 58 0.82 -9.60 -13.18
N ASN A 59 2.00 -9.67 -13.80
CA ASN A 59 2.16 -10.40 -15.03
C ASN A 59 2.05 -11.87 -14.59
N PRO A 60 0.97 -12.61 -14.92
CA PRO A 60 0.77 -13.97 -14.42
C PRO A 60 1.87 -14.94 -14.88
N ASN A 61 2.78 -14.49 -15.75
CA ASN A 61 3.88 -15.26 -16.31
C ASN A 61 5.21 -15.10 -15.55
N GLU A 62 5.30 -14.26 -14.50
CA GLU A 62 6.54 -14.06 -13.74
C GLU A 62 6.56 -14.82 -12.39
N VAL A 63 5.56 -15.64 -12.11
CA VAL A 63 5.58 -16.58 -10.97
C VAL A 63 5.83 -17.99 -11.49
N ASN A 64 7.10 -18.34 -11.77
CA ASN A 64 7.59 -19.71 -11.64
C ASN A 64 9.13 -19.75 -11.55
N PRO A 65 9.67 -20.62 -10.68
CA PRO A 65 10.64 -21.62 -11.12
C PRO A 65 9.95 -22.96 -11.40
#